data_AF-A0A842PJQ3-F1
#
_entry.id   AF-A0A842PJQ3-F1
#
_cell.length_a   1.000
_cell.length_b   1.000
_cell.length_c   1.000
_cell.angle_alpha   90.00
_cell.angle_beta   90.00
_cell.angle_gamma   90.00
#
_symmetry.space_group_name_H-M   'P 1'
#
loop_
_entity.id
_entity.type
_entity.pdbx_description
1 polymer ?
#
loop_
_entity_poly.entity_id
_entity_poly.type
_entity_poly.pdbx_seq_one_letter_code
_entity_poly.pdbx_strand_id
1 'polypeptide(L)'
;MEKKSGIVGFTGLFRESVADVKEGSKVVFTGSVAVCTPFIELLAYTVRDRGFEMLYVPRADAKEARKIKEIANIGYSVVDEKGDPKNPDAVVVLGGLAMPKFGCPPEDVNRMVEAIAVEKKPKIIGVCFMNIFEREGWDKKIDFDILMDTTMETVVK
;
A
#
# COMPACT_ATOMS: atom_id res chain seq x y z
N MET A 1 17.07 1.37 -12.58
CA MET A 1 15.90 2.08 -12.04
C MET A 1 15.07 2.56 -13.23
N GLU A 2 13.86 2.03 -13.39
CA GLU A 2 12.95 2.47 -14.44
C GLU A 2 12.21 3.73 -13.98
N LYS A 3 12.30 4.83 -14.74
CA LYS A 3 11.65 6.10 -14.41
C LYS A 3 10.43 6.29 -15.30
N LYS A 4 9.25 6.37 -14.68
CA LYS A 4 8.00 6.77 -15.36
C LYS A 4 7.47 8.05 -14.71
N SER A 5 6.70 8.82 -15.47
CA SER A 5 6.26 10.16 -15.08
C SER A 5 4.73 10.25 -14.99
N GLY A 6 4.26 11.13 -14.11
CA GLY A 6 2.84 11.43 -13.94
C GLY A 6 2.03 10.26 -13.39
N ILE A 7 0.70 10.43 -13.40
CA ILE A 7 -0.24 9.43 -12.85
C ILE A 7 -0.14 8.09 -13.60
N VAL A 8 0.02 8.13 -14.93
CA VAL A 8 0.17 6.91 -15.74
C VAL A 8 1.44 6.16 -15.36
N GLY A 9 2.54 6.87 -15.14
CA GLY A 9 3.79 6.26 -14.69
C GLY A 9 3.68 5.65 -13.28
N PHE A 10 3.10 6.40 -12.34
CA PHE A 10 2.87 5.95 -10.97
C PHE A 10 2.02 4.68 -10.90
N THR A 11 0.86 4.71 -11.56
CA THR A 11 -0.07 3.56 -11.58
C THR A 11 0.49 2.39 -12.41
N GLY A 12 1.17 2.66 -13.52
CA GLY A 12 1.83 1.63 -14.33
C GLY A 12 2.91 0.87 -13.58
N LEU A 13 3.80 1.58 -12.87
CA LEU A 13 4.83 0.94 -12.03
C LEU A 13 4.22 0.14 -10.88
N PHE A 14 3.11 0.60 -10.30
CA PHE A 14 2.42 -0.18 -9.27
C PHE A 14 1.83 -1.46 -9.84
N ARG A 15 1.22 -1.40 -11.04
CA ARG A 15 0.71 -2.60 -11.70
C ARG A 15 1.81 -3.62 -11.99
N GLU A 16 2.99 -3.15 -12.39
CA GLU A 16 4.17 -3.99 -12.62
C GLU A 16 4.72 -4.58 -11.32
N SER A 17 4.69 -3.84 -10.21
CA SER A 17 5.19 -4.33 -8.92
C SER A 17 4.37 -5.48 -8.34
N VAL A 18 3.10 -5.63 -8.77
CA VAL A 18 2.22 -6.75 -8.43
C VAL A 18 2.00 -7.73 -9.59
N ALA A 19 2.83 -7.72 -10.63
CA ALA A 19 2.65 -8.57 -11.81
C ALA A 19 2.79 -10.07 -11.49
N ASP A 20 3.70 -10.43 -10.59
CA ASP A 20 3.98 -11.78 -10.09
C ASP A 20 3.01 -12.27 -9.00
N VAL A 21 2.17 -11.39 -8.47
CA VAL A 21 1.10 -11.77 -7.52
C VAL A 21 -0.02 -12.46 -8.30
N LYS A 22 -0.40 -13.69 -7.91
CA LYS A 22 -1.41 -14.49 -8.61
C LYS A 22 -2.76 -13.78 -8.65
N GLU A 23 -3.47 -13.84 -9.78
CA GLU A 23 -4.85 -13.33 -9.85
C GLU A 23 -5.77 -13.97 -8.80
N GLY A 24 -6.72 -13.21 -8.28
CA GLY A 24 -7.59 -13.66 -7.18
C GLY A 24 -6.95 -13.68 -5.80
N SER A 25 -5.65 -13.36 -5.69
CA SER A 25 -4.91 -13.30 -4.43
C SER A 25 -5.36 -12.16 -3.51
N LYS A 26 -4.91 -12.23 -2.25
CA LYS A 26 -5.18 -11.19 -1.25
C LYS A 26 -4.05 -10.16 -1.20
N VAL A 27 -4.41 -8.88 -1.28
CA VAL A 27 -3.48 -7.74 -1.17
C VAL A 27 -3.91 -6.84 -0.02
N VAL A 28 -3.02 -6.63 0.94
CA VAL A 28 -3.26 -5.79 2.11
C VAL A 28 -2.51 -4.48 1.95
N PHE A 29 -3.21 -3.36 1.95
CA PHE A 29 -2.62 -2.02 2.00
C PHE A 29 -2.53 -1.56 3.45
N THR A 30 -1.45 -0.90 3.84
CA THR A 30 -1.32 -0.22 5.13
C THR A 30 -0.82 1.21 4.93
N GLY A 31 -1.38 2.14 5.68
CA GLY A 31 -1.18 3.57 5.43
C GLY A 31 -1.69 4.44 6.57
N SER A 32 -1.30 5.71 6.55
CA SER A 32 -1.85 6.71 7.45
C SER A 32 -3.25 7.10 7.04
N VAL A 33 -4.18 7.14 8.00
CA VAL A 33 -5.58 7.56 7.79
C VAL A 33 -5.72 9.02 7.32
N ALA A 34 -4.68 9.84 7.49
CA ALA A 34 -4.73 11.25 7.14
C ALA A 34 -4.60 11.50 5.63
N VAL A 35 -3.75 10.73 4.94
CA VAL A 35 -3.33 11.04 3.56
C VAL A 35 -3.28 9.83 2.63
N CYS A 36 -3.18 8.61 3.16
CA CYS A 36 -2.92 7.43 2.34
C CYS A 36 -4.18 6.85 1.67
N THR A 37 -5.36 7.02 2.26
CA THR A 37 -6.60 6.40 1.76
C THR A 37 -6.89 6.70 0.28
N PRO A 38 -6.80 7.96 -0.21
CA PRO A 38 -7.05 8.24 -1.62
C PRO A 38 -6.05 7.57 -2.57
N PHE A 39 -4.79 7.42 -2.15
CA PHE A 39 -3.78 6.70 -2.94
C PHE A 39 -4.04 5.20 -2.93
N ILE A 40 -4.45 4.63 -1.80
CA ILE A 40 -4.84 3.21 -1.72
C ILE A 40 -6.00 2.92 -2.69
N GLU A 41 -7.01 3.78 -2.73
CA GLU A 41 -8.16 3.64 -3.63
C GLU A 41 -7.75 3.76 -5.10
N LEU A 42 -6.85 4.71 -5.43
CA LEU A 42 -6.27 4.84 -6.77
C LEU A 42 -5.47 3.59 -7.19
N LEU A 43 -4.64 3.07 -6.29
CA LEU A 43 -3.84 1.87 -6.54
C LEU A 43 -4.71 0.62 -6.65
N ALA A 44 -5.77 0.50 -5.84
CA ALA A 44 -6.75 -0.57 -5.95
C ALA A 44 -7.47 -0.55 -7.31
N TYR A 45 -7.89 0.62 -7.78
CA TYR A 45 -8.51 0.78 -9.10
C TYR A 45 -7.55 0.39 -10.25
N THR A 46 -6.25 0.63 -10.07
CA THR A 46 -5.21 0.30 -11.06
C THR A 46 -5.11 -1.20 -11.36
N VAL A 47 -5.48 -2.04 -10.39
CA VAL A 47 -5.40 -3.52 -10.46
C VAL A 47 -6.78 -4.18 -10.44
N ARG A 48 -7.84 -3.42 -10.72
CA ARG A 48 -9.25 -3.86 -10.68
C ARG A 48 -9.56 -5.13 -11.47
N ASP A 49 -8.83 -5.38 -12.55
CA ASP A 49 -8.99 -6.53 -13.44
C ASP A 49 -8.26 -7.79 -12.95
N ARG A 50 -7.48 -7.69 -11.87
CA ARG A 50 -6.73 -8.84 -11.31
C ARG A 50 -7.56 -9.70 -10.35
N GLY A 51 -8.78 -9.27 -10.02
CA GLY A 51 -9.68 -9.99 -9.12
C GLY A 51 -9.19 -10.11 -7.68
N PHE A 52 -8.25 -9.25 -7.25
CA PHE A 52 -7.68 -9.33 -5.90
C PHE A 52 -8.72 -9.11 -4.80
N GLU A 53 -8.62 -9.86 -3.70
CA GLU A 53 -9.23 -9.49 -2.43
C GLU A 53 -8.38 -8.39 -1.79
N MET A 54 -8.90 -7.16 -1.75
CA MET A 54 -8.14 -6.01 -1.29
C MET A 54 -8.65 -5.49 0.06
N LEU A 55 -7.71 -5.28 0.98
CA LEU A 55 -7.97 -4.81 2.34
C LEU A 55 -7.10 -3.61 2.66
N TYR A 56 -7.64 -2.68 3.46
CA TYR A 56 -6.90 -1.60 4.08
C TYR A 56 -6.77 -1.83 5.57
N VAL A 57 -5.54 -1.89 6.07
CA VAL A 57 -5.14 -1.94 7.47
C VAL A 57 -4.63 -0.56 7.89
N PRO A 58 -5.47 0.30 8.50
CA PRO A 58 -5.05 1.64 8.88
C PRO A 58 -4.01 1.60 10.01
N ARG A 59 -2.99 2.46 9.94
CA ARG A 59 -1.97 2.65 11.00
C ARG A 59 -1.22 1.38 11.41
N ALA A 60 -1.14 0.39 10.51
CA ALA A 60 -0.62 -0.95 10.84
C ALA A 60 -1.34 -1.65 12.02
N ASP A 61 -2.64 -1.36 12.25
CA ASP A 61 -3.46 -2.10 13.19
C ASP A 61 -4.35 -3.12 12.48
N ALA A 62 -3.92 -4.39 12.46
CA ALA A 62 -4.63 -5.48 11.79
C ALA A 62 -6.09 -5.67 12.27
N LYS A 63 -6.42 -5.25 13.50
CA LYS A 63 -7.80 -5.32 14.02
C LYS A 63 -8.74 -4.36 13.31
N GLU A 64 -8.18 -3.32 12.69
CA GLU A 64 -8.92 -2.30 11.97
C GLU A 64 -9.01 -2.53 10.46
N ALA A 65 -8.65 -3.73 9.99
CA ALA A 65 -8.77 -4.13 8.59
C ALA A 65 -10.19 -3.86 8.03
N ARG A 66 -10.25 -3.13 6.92
CA ARG A 66 -11.45 -2.81 6.15
C ARG A 66 -11.34 -3.30 4.72
N LYS A 67 -12.45 -3.69 4.11
CA LYS A 67 -12.48 -4.07 2.70
C LYS A 67 -12.33 -2.86 1.78
N ILE A 68 -11.69 -3.09 0.65
CA ILE A 68 -11.68 -2.18 -0.49
C ILE A 68 -12.55 -2.82 -1.57
N LYS A 69 -13.57 -2.11 -2.05
CA LYS A 69 -14.53 -2.64 -3.01
C LYS A 69 -14.75 -1.67 -4.15
N GLU A 70 -15.07 -2.22 -5.31
CA GLU A 70 -15.67 -1.43 -6.39
C GLU A 70 -17.07 -0.99 -5.99
N ILE A 71 -17.32 0.31 -6.10
CA ILE A 71 -18.61 0.94 -5.90
C ILE A 71 -19.06 1.50 -7.25
N ALA A 72 -20.23 1.04 -7.72
CA ALA A 72 -20.79 1.41 -9.01
C ALA A 72 -20.86 2.94 -9.17
N ASN A 73 -20.36 3.45 -10.31
CA ASN A 73 -20.28 4.87 -10.64
C ASN A 73 -19.41 5.75 -9.72
N ILE A 74 -18.61 5.17 -8.82
CA ILE A 74 -17.67 5.89 -7.96
C ILE A 74 -16.23 5.44 -8.22
N GLY A 75 -15.98 4.13 -8.28
CA GLY A 75 -14.63 3.55 -8.39
C GLY A 75 -14.34 2.62 -7.21
N TYR A 76 -13.07 2.42 -6.86
CA TYR A 76 -12.72 1.63 -5.68
C TYR A 76 -12.72 2.50 -4.43
N SER A 77 -13.32 2.00 -3.35
CA SER A 77 -13.39 2.71 -2.08
C SER A 77 -13.09 1.78 -0.92
N VAL A 78 -12.44 2.32 0.10
CA VAL A 78 -12.42 1.69 1.43
C VAL A 78 -13.83 1.81 2.01
N VAL A 79 -14.43 0.67 2.36
CA VAL A 79 -15.77 0.63 2.96
C VAL A 79 -15.68 0.29 4.45
N ASP A 80 -16.68 0.71 5.23
CA ASP A 80 -16.78 0.32 6.65
C ASP A 80 -17.33 -1.11 6.80
N GLU A 81 -16.65 -2.06 6.17
CA GLU A 81 -16.87 -3.49 6.31
C GLU A 81 -15.55 -4.13 6.73
N LYS A 82 -15.55 -4.83 7.87
CA LYS A 82 -14.36 -5.54 8.37
C LYS A 82 -13.95 -6.64 7.37
N GLY A 83 -12.65 -6.86 7.26
CA GLY A 83 -12.08 -7.96 6.49
C GLY A 83 -11.01 -8.72 7.28
N ASP A 84 -10.67 -9.92 6.84
CA ASP A 84 -9.61 -10.73 7.47
C ASP A 84 -8.27 -10.53 6.74
N PRO A 85 -7.31 -9.80 7.33
CA PRO A 85 -6.03 -9.50 6.69
C PRO A 85 -5.06 -10.68 6.66
N LYS A 86 -5.39 -11.84 7.26
CA LYS A 86 -4.49 -12.99 7.35
C LYS A 86 -4.12 -13.57 5.99
N ASN A 87 -2.90 -14.09 5.93
CA ASN A 87 -2.26 -14.76 4.80
C ASN A 87 -2.36 -13.97 3.49
N PRO A 88 -1.95 -12.68 3.46
CA PRO A 88 -1.89 -11.96 2.20
C PRO A 88 -0.81 -12.53 1.29
N ASP A 89 -0.96 -12.35 -0.01
CA ASP A 89 0.09 -12.60 -1.00
C ASP A 89 1.03 -11.40 -1.10
N ALA A 90 0.50 -10.19 -0.92
CA ALA A 90 1.27 -8.96 -0.89
C ALA A 90 0.78 -7.98 0.19
N VAL A 91 1.72 -7.24 0.76
CA VAL A 91 1.47 -6.09 1.65
C VAL A 91 2.04 -4.83 1.01
N VAL A 92 1.19 -3.83 0.81
CA VAL A 92 1.56 -2.51 0.26
C VAL A 92 1.66 -1.52 1.41
N VAL A 93 2.86 -1.05 1.72
CA VAL A 93 3.13 -0.08 2.80
C VAL A 93 3.25 1.31 2.21
N LEU A 94 2.36 2.23 2.62
CA LEU A 94 2.38 3.60 2.12
C LEU A 94 3.21 4.53 3.02
N GLY A 95 3.99 5.40 2.38
CA GLY A 95 4.96 6.30 3.02
C GLY A 95 4.39 7.26 4.07
N GLY A 96 3.08 7.49 4.10
CA GLY A 96 2.44 8.28 5.16
C GLY A 96 2.64 7.70 6.56
N LEU A 97 2.92 6.39 6.68
CA LEU A 97 3.28 5.75 7.94
C LEU A 97 4.66 6.14 8.46
N ALA A 98 5.57 6.58 7.58
CA ALA A 98 6.89 7.07 7.96
C ALA A 98 6.89 8.56 8.34
N MET A 99 5.80 9.29 8.12
CA MET A 99 5.76 10.72 8.40
C MET A 99 5.74 10.99 9.92
N PRO A 100 6.61 11.88 10.45
CA PRO A 100 6.73 12.13 11.89
C PRO A 100 5.42 12.51 12.62
N LYS A 101 4.48 13.15 11.92
CA LYS A 101 3.23 13.67 12.52
C LYS A 101 2.07 12.68 12.52
N PHE A 102 2.02 11.77 11.54
CA PHE A 102 0.84 10.93 11.26
C PHE A 102 1.16 9.44 11.17
N GLY A 103 2.44 9.11 11.33
CA GLY A 103 2.98 7.78 11.17
C GLY A 103 2.96 6.94 12.43
N CYS A 104 3.64 5.80 12.34
CA CYS A 104 3.95 4.90 13.45
C CYS A 104 5.43 4.49 13.34
N PRO A 105 6.04 3.89 14.36
CA PRO A 105 7.36 3.27 14.19
C PRO A 105 7.34 2.14 13.14
N PRO A 106 8.41 1.92 12.35
CA PRO A 106 8.47 0.82 11.37
C PRO A 106 8.31 -0.56 12.03
N GLU A 107 8.64 -0.68 13.31
CA GLU A 107 8.44 -1.89 14.11
C GLU A 107 6.96 -2.26 14.23
N ASP A 108 6.04 -1.30 14.17
CA ASP A 108 4.59 -1.56 14.14
C ASP A 108 4.18 -2.23 12.83
N VAL A 109 4.77 -1.81 11.70
CA VAL A 109 4.54 -2.43 10.39
C VAL A 109 5.09 -3.85 10.37
N ASN A 110 6.31 -4.07 10.85
CA ASN A 110 6.90 -5.40 10.92
C ASN A 110 6.04 -6.34 11.78
N ARG A 111 5.62 -5.89 12.98
CA ARG A 111 4.74 -6.68 13.85
C ARG A 111 3.39 -6.99 13.19
N MET A 112 2.83 -6.03 12.46
CA MET A 112 1.58 -6.24 11.73
C MET A 112 1.75 -7.27 10.61
N VAL A 113 2.81 -7.17 9.82
CA VAL A 113 3.13 -8.14 8.76
C VAL A 113 3.33 -9.54 9.34
N GLU A 114 4.12 -9.68 10.41
CA GLU A 114 4.33 -10.94 11.11
C GLU A 114 3.01 -11.53 11.64
N ALA A 115 2.14 -10.70 12.22
CA ALA A 115 0.87 -11.15 12.78
C ALA A 115 -0.13 -11.66 11.72
N ILE A 116 -0.08 -11.13 10.49
CA ILE A 116 -0.98 -11.53 9.41
C ILE A 116 -0.36 -12.61 8.51
N ALA A 117 0.96 -12.77 8.48
CA ALA A 117 1.69 -13.76 7.68
C ALA A 117 1.78 -15.12 8.39
N VAL A 118 0.65 -15.81 8.58
CA VAL A 118 0.59 -17.06 9.37
C VAL A 118 1.19 -18.25 8.61
N GLU A 119 0.89 -18.38 7.32
CA GLU A 119 1.30 -19.55 6.50
C GLU A 119 2.50 -19.27 5.59
N LYS A 120 2.65 -18.02 5.14
CA LYS A 120 3.69 -17.63 4.19
C LYS A 120 4.09 -16.16 4.36
N LYS A 121 5.34 -15.85 4.06
CA LYS A 121 5.83 -14.46 3.98
C LYS A 121 5.20 -13.79 2.75
N PRO A 122 4.47 -12.68 2.89
CA PRO A 122 3.97 -11.92 1.76
C PRO A 122 5.09 -11.14 1.08
N LYS A 123 4.87 -10.78 -0.18
CA LYS A 123 5.67 -9.74 -0.85
C LYS A 123 5.41 -8.38 -0.21
N ILE A 124 6.44 -7.63 0.14
CA ILE A 124 6.33 -6.31 0.77
C ILE A 124 6.69 -5.21 -0.24
N ILE A 125 5.72 -4.38 -0.59
CA ILE A 125 5.84 -3.31 -1.58
C ILE A 125 5.73 -1.97 -0.85
N GLY A 126 6.80 -1.18 -0.84
CA GLY A 126 6.79 0.19 -0.35
C GLY A 126 6.33 1.14 -1.45
N VAL A 127 5.35 2.00 -1.16
CA VAL A 127 4.92 3.08 -2.07
C VAL A 127 4.99 4.41 -1.33
N CYS A 128 5.88 5.30 -1.77
CA CYS A 128 6.10 6.57 -1.11
C CYS A 128 6.27 7.75 -2.06
N PHE A 129 6.35 8.92 -1.44
CA PHE A 129 6.64 10.18 -2.10
C PHE A 129 7.81 10.87 -1.42
N MET A 130 8.58 11.62 -2.20
CA MET A 130 9.65 12.50 -1.73
C MET A 130 10.68 11.79 -0.85
N ASN A 131 10.99 10.54 -1.20
CA ASN A 131 11.96 9.67 -0.58
C ASN A 131 11.79 9.45 0.94
N ILE A 132 10.56 9.49 1.45
CA ILE A 132 10.31 9.47 2.90
C ILE A 132 10.83 8.19 3.58
N PHE A 133 10.76 7.03 2.92
CA PHE A 133 11.23 5.78 3.53
C PHE A 133 12.74 5.79 3.75
N GLU A 134 13.55 6.22 2.78
CA GLU A 134 15.00 6.32 2.97
C GLU A 134 15.38 7.45 3.94
N ARG A 135 14.68 8.60 3.85
CA ARG A 135 14.94 9.75 4.73
C ARG A 135 14.71 9.43 6.21
N GLU A 136 13.72 8.60 6.51
CA GLU A 136 13.39 8.15 7.87
C GLU A 136 14.07 6.82 8.22
N GLY A 137 14.88 6.24 7.31
CA GLY A 137 15.65 5.02 7.50
C GLY A 137 14.82 3.73 7.56
N TRP A 138 13.62 3.73 6.97
CA TRP A 138 12.72 2.58 6.90
C TRP A 138 13.17 1.53 5.89
N ASP A 139 13.84 1.96 4.82
CA ASP A 139 14.48 1.10 3.82
C ASP A 139 15.48 0.10 4.43
N LYS A 140 16.01 0.40 5.62
CA LYS A 140 16.95 -0.45 6.37
C LYS A 140 16.28 -1.27 7.48
N LYS A 141 15.00 -1.02 7.76
CA LYS A 141 14.26 -1.60 8.89
C LYS A 141 13.10 -2.49 8.44
N ILE A 142 12.58 -2.25 7.24
CA ILE A 142 11.55 -3.06 6.60
C ILE A 142 12.18 -3.67 5.37
N ASP A 143 12.05 -4.99 5.24
CA ASP A 143 12.59 -5.78 4.13
C ASP A 143 11.66 -5.66 2.91
N PHE A 144 11.72 -4.50 2.24
CA PHE A 144 10.94 -4.23 1.03
C PHE A 144 11.46 -5.06 -0.15
N ASP A 145 10.60 -5.86 -0.76
CA ASP A 145 10.90 -6.54 -2.03
C ASP A 145 10.92 -5.55 -3.20
N ILE A 146 10.06 -4.52 -3.13
CA ILE A 146 9.99 -3.42 -4.10
C ILE A 146 9.76 -2.11 -3.35
N LEU A 147 10.52 -1.07 -3.73
CA LEU A 147 10.33 0.28 -3.22
C LEU A 147 10.05 1.23 -4.39
N MET A 148 8.85 1.79 -4.43
CA MET A 148 8.42 2.82 -5.38
C MET A 148 8.46 4.19 -4.71
N ASP A 149 9.30 5.09 -5.20
CA ASP A 149 9.32 6.49 -4.79
C ASP A 149 8.85 7.41 -5.93
N THR A 150 7.94 8.32 -5.60
CA THR A 150 7.41 9.32 -6.55
C THR A 150 7.74 10.73 -6.09
N THR A 151 8.34 11.53 -6.96
CA THR A 151 8.53 12.97 -6.73
C THR A 151 7.33 13.75 -7.28
N MET A 152 6.84 14.73 -6.53
CA MET A 152 5.75 15.63 -6.95
C MET A 152 6.18 17.09 -6.82
N GLU A 153 5.80 17.89 -7.81
CA GLU A 153 6.01 19.35 -7.82
C GLU A 153 4.66 20.04 -8.05
N THR A 154 4.47 21.20 -7.41
CA THR A 154 3.27 22.05 -7.59
C THR A 154 3.71 23.43 -8.01
N VAL A 155 3.10 23.98 -9.04
CA VAL A 155 3.39 25.33 -9.56
C VAL A 155 2.08 26.12 -9.57
N VAL A 156 2.10 27.31 -8.96
CA VAL A 156 1.03 28.30 -9.11
C VAL A 156 1.40 29.19 -10.30
N LYS A 157 0.45 29.38 -11.23
CA LYS A 157 0.60 30.27 -12.37
C LYS A 157 -0.29 31.48 -12.20
#